data_AF-A0A969C6D5-F1
#
_entry.id   AF-A0A969C6D5-F1
#
_cell.length_a   1.000
_cell.length_b   1.000
_cell.length_c   1.000
_cell.angle_alpha   90.00
_cell.angle_beta   90.00
_cell.angle_gamma   90.00
#
_symmetry.space_group_name_H-M   'P 1'
#
loop_
_entity.id
_entity.type
_entity.pdbx_description
1 polymer ?
#
loop_
_entity_poly.entity_id
_entity_poly.type
_entity_poly.pdbx_seq_one_letter_code
_entity_poly.pdbx_strand_id
1 'polypeptide(L)'
;MLPEKIIVAGLALLLFTGCNSIGPRTVPRDRADYSTSISESWKRQMLLNTVKLRYLDPPIFVDVGQIIAGYSIETALSAGASFPQNTAFGGNTATVGGSARFTDRPTVTYTPLTGNAFVKALMTPLPPESVFFTVQSGWPADGVLMATAASINGIKNQETTHTGTTPPDPRFVRVIELLRRLQLSGHASFRVRHDAQKQHTSVLTFHSKEISEATQAEARELRQLLGLDPGSTEFSLVFGGTAANGREIAVLTRSLLHIMTTMAAQATCRPRMSRRGGPCRGLPRKGRPGRSRGW
;
A
#
# COMPACT_ATOMS: atom_id res chain seq x y z
N MET A 1 -61.60 -0.24 43.81
CA MET A 1 -60.78 -1.44 43.47
C MET A 1 -60.26 -1.50 42.03
N LEU A 2 -60.60 -0.55 41.13
CA LEU A 2 -60.07 -0.49 39.75
C LEU A 2 -58.72 0.25 39.55
N PRO A 3 -58.29 1.26 40.35
CA PRO A 3 -57.08 2.03 40.02
C PRO A 3 -55.77 1.32 40.39
N GLU A 4 -55.76 0.49 41.44
CA GLU A 4 -54.57 -0.31 41.82
C GLU A 4 -54.16 -1.29 40.73
N LYS A 5 -55.13 -1.93 40.07
CA LYS A 5 -54.86 -2.94 39.03
C LYS A 5 -54.24 -2.32 37.77
N ILE A 6 -54.56 -1.06 37.45
CA ILE A 6 -54.01 -0.33 36.29
C ILE A 6 -52.56 0.12 36.57
N ILE A 7 -52.26 0.55 37.79
CA ILE A 7 -50.91 0.97 38.19
C ILE A 7 -49.95 -0.23 38.22
N VAL A 8 -50.40 -1.37 38.75
CA VAL A 8 -49.61 -2.62 38.75
C VAL A 8 -49.38 -3.13 37.32
N ALA A 9 -50.38 -3.02 36.43
CA ALA A 9 -50.22 -3.38 35.03
C ALA A 9 -49.25 -2.47 34.26
N GLY A 10 -49.26 -1.16 34.56
CA GLY A 10 -48.31 -0.19 33.96
C GLY A 10 -46.87 -0.39 34.44
N LEU A 11 -46.67 -0.70 35.72
CA LEU A 11 -45.36 -0.99 36.31
C LEU A 11 -44.80 -2.33 35.80
N ALA A 12 -45.66 -3.34 35.60
CA ALA A 12 -45.28 -4.62 35.02
C ALA A 12 -44.87 -4.49 33.53
N LEU A 13 -45.47 -3.56 32.77
CA LEU A 13 -45.11 -3.32 31.36
C LEU A 13 -43.74 -2.64 31.22
N LEU A 14 -43.33 -1.81 32.19
CA LEU A 14 -42.02 -1.16 32.23
C LEU A 14 -40.87 -2.12 32.59
N LEU A 15 -41.16 -3.23 33.28
CA LEU A 15 -40.17 -4.26 33.60
C LEU A 15 -39.86 -5.19 32.40
N PHE A 16 -40.64 -5.11 31.32
CA PHE A 16 -40.42 -5.88 30.08
C PHE A 16 -39.57 -5.17 29.01
N THR A 17 -39.09 -3.95 29.26
CA THR A 17 -38.05 -3.33 28.41
C THR A 17 -36.68 -3.90 28.79
N GLY A 18 -36.53 -5.20 28.52
CA GLY A 18 -35.30 -5.95 28.77
C GLY A 18 -34.08 -5.23 28.21
N CYS A 19 -32.98 -5.34 28.94
CA CYS A 19 -31.65 -4.92 28.52
C CYS A 19 -31.36 -5.47 27.11
N ASN A 20 -31.56 -4.65 26.09
CA ASN A 20 -31.09 -4.96 24.76
C ASN A 20 -29.56 -4.96 24.83
N SER A 21 -28.98 -6.15 24.83
CA SER A 21 -27.56 -6.33 24.52
C SER A 21 -27.33 -5.64 23.18
N ILE A 22 -26.60 -4.53 23.19
CA ILE A 22 -26.05 -3.95 21.96
C ILE A 22 -25.04 -4.96 21.43
N GLY A 23 -25.56 -5.80 20.55
CA GLY A 23 -24.81 -6.77 19.78
C GLY A 23 -24.06 -6.12 18.62
N PRO A 24 -23.27 -6.93 17.90
CA PRO A 24 -22.07 -6.57 17.13
C PRO A 24 -22.30 -5.76 15.84
N ARG A 25 -23.41 -5.03 15.68
CA ARG A 25 -23.71 -4.28 14.44
C ARG A 25 -22.76 -3.11 14.17
N THR A 26 -22.10 -2.58 15.21
CA THR A 26 -21.05 -1.55 15.05
C THR A 26 -19.75 -2.13 14.51
N VAL A 27 -19.42 -3.39 14.82
CA VAL A 27 -18.13 -4.00 14.48
C VAL A 27 -17.89 -4.11 12.96
N PRO A 28 -18.84 -4.56 12.10
CA PRO A 28 -18.63 -4.56 10.65
C PRO A 28 -18.45 -3.16 10.05
N ARG A 29 -19.17 -2.16 10.56
CA ARG A 29 -19.07 -0.78 10.12
C ARG A 29 -17.72 -0.19 10.52
N ASP A 30 -17.36 -0.31 11.79
CA ASP A 30 -16.11 0.22 12.32
C ASP A 30 -14.91 -0.47 11.66
N ARG A 31 -14.98 -1.76 11.37
CA ARG A 31 -13.93 -2.46 10.61
C ARG A 31 -13.71 -1.86 9.22
N ALA A 32 -14.78 -1.49 8.51
CA ALA A 32 -14.68 -0.85 7.21
C ALA A 32 -14.09 0.57 7.31
N ASP A 33 -14.54 1.35 8.29
CA ASP A 33 -14.07 2.71 8.54
C ASP A 33 -12.59 2.72 8.99
N TYR A 34 -12.19 1.80 9.87
CA TYR A 34 -10.80 1.59 10.27
C TYR A 34 -9.93 1.11 9.11
N SER A 35 -10.38 0.11 8.34
CA SER A 35 -9.63 -0.38 7.18
C SER A 35 -9.37 0.74 6.16
N THR A 36 -10.37 1.59 5.92
CA THR A 36 -10.24 2.75 5.03
C THR A 36 -9.28 3.78 5.60
N SER A 37 -9.39 4.10 6.88
CA SER A 37 -8.53 5.08 7.57
C SER A 37 -7.07 4.63 7.65
N ILE A 38 -6.83 3.35 7.94
CA ILE A 38 -5.50 2.73 7.95
C ILE A 38 -4.91 2.78 6.54
N SER A 39 -5.69 2.40 5.52
CA SER A 39 -5.24 2.44 4.13
C SER A 39 -4.84 3.86 3.69
N GLU A 40 -5.65 4.87 4.04
CA GLU A 40 -5.34 6.28 3.76
C GLU A 40 -4.10 6.76 4.52
N SER A 41 -3.94 6.35 5.78
CA SER A 41 -2.75 6.64 6.59
C SER A 41 -1.49 6.04 5.96
N TRP A 42 -1.53 4.76 5.57
CA TRP A 42 -0.44 4.07 4.88
C TRP A 42 -0.06 4.75 3.57
N LYS A 43 -1.04 5.11 2.72
CA LYS A 43 -0.77 5.88 1.48
C LYS A 43 -0.04 7.19 1.76
N ARG A 44 -0.51 7.95 2.76
CA ARG A 44 0.10 9.24 3.15
C ARG A 44 1.50 9.04 3.71
N GLN A 45 1.72 8.02 4.52
CA GLN A 45 3.03 7.71 5.09
C GLN A 45 4.01 7.26 4.01
N MET A 46 3.59 6.40 3.07
CA MET A 46 4.42 5.99 1.95
C MET A 46 4.81 7.18 1.07
N LEU A 47 3.85 8.04 0.75
CA LEU A 47 4.10 9.25 -0.04
C LEU A 47 5.04 10.21 0.69
N LEU A 48 4.84 10.43 1.99
CA LEU A 48 5.71 11.27 2.81
C LEU A 48 7.14 10.71 2.87
N ASN A 49 7.28 9.41 3.13
CA ASN A 49 8.57 8.73 3.16
C ASN A 49 9.27 8.78 1.80
N THR A 50 8.52 8.64 0.70
CA THR A 50 9.06 8.83 -0.66
C THR A 50 9.58 10.25 -0.85
N VAL A 51 8.81 11.28 -0.51
CA VAL A 51 9.24 12.68 -0.66
C VAL A 51 10.43 13.01 0.24
N LYS A 52 10.46 12.48 1.47
CA LYS A 52 11.58 12.62 2.42
C LYS A 52 12.92 12.14 1.87
N LEU A 53 12.93 11.04 1.12
CA LEU A 53 14.15 10.52 0.50
C LEU A 53 14.81 11.52 -0.46
N ARG A 54 14.04 12.42 -1.09
CA ARG A 54 14.60 13.51 -1.92
C ARG A 54 15.46 14.48 -1.11
N TYR A 55 15.20 14.59 0.19
CA TYR A 55 15.89 15.48 1.13
C TYR A 55 16.82 14.71 2.06
N LEU A 56 17.12 13.43 1.74
CA LEU A 56 17.99 12.55 2.54
C LEU A 56 17.45 12.24 3.94
N ASP A 57 16.16 12.44 4.15
CA ASP A 57 15.51 12.06 5.40
C ASP A 57 15.20 10.55 5.38
N PRO A 58 15.64 9.76 6.39
CA PRO A 58 15.38 8.34 6.43
C PRO A 58 13.88 8.05 6.59
N PRO A 59 13.34 7.05 5.87
CA PRO A 59 11.93 6.70 5.95
C PRO A 59 11.64 5.94 7.25
N ILE A 60 10.50 6.26 7.89
CA ILE A 60 10.04 5.58 9.11
C ILE A 60 8.64 5.04 8.86
N PHE A 61 8.43 3.77 9.14
CA PHE A 61 7.12 3.11 9.03
C PHE A 61 6.56 2.78 10.42
N VAL A 62 5.26 2.99 10.59
CA VAL A 62 4.54 2.70 11.83
C VAL A 62 3.28 1.96 11.43
N ASP A 63 3.11 0.77 11.97
CA ASP A 63 1.94 -0.05 11.72
C ASP A 63 0.92 0.06 12.86
N VAL A 64 -0.34 -0.30 12.58
CA VAL A 64 -1.39 -0.41 13.59
C VAL A 64 -1.47 -1.86 14.02
N GLY A 65 -0.87 -2.18 15.17
CA GLY A 65 -0.79 -3.56 15.66
C GLY A 65 -2.11 -4.10 16.19
N GLN A 66 -2.88 -3.28 16.92
CA GLN A 66 -4.16 -3.69 17.52
C GLN A 66 -5.11 -2.51 17.70
N ILE A 67 -6.41 -2.75 17.44
CA ILE A 67 -7.51 -1.83 17.78
C ILE A 67 -8.43 -2.57 18.75
N ILE A 68 -8.63 -2.01 19.94
CA ILE A 68 -9.56 -2.50 20.96
C ILE A 68 -10.69 -1.49 21.08
N ALA A 69 -11.90 -1.85 20.64
CA ALA A 69 -13.08 -0.99 20.78
C ALA A 69 -13.79 -1.25 22.11
N GLY A 70 -14.14 -0.18 22.84
CA GLY A 70 -14.84 -0.24 24.11
C GLY A 70 -16.11 0.60 24.06
N TYR A 71 -17.27 -0.06 24.05
CA TYR A 71 -18.58 0.59 23.97
C TYR A 71 -19.30 0.48 25.32
N SER A 72 -19.82 1.59 25.85
CA SER A 72 -20.74 1.59 26.99
C SER A 72 -21.99 2.42 26.71
N ILE A 73 -23.13 1.92 27.17
CA ILE A 73 -24.37 2.69 27.24
C ILE A 73 -24.75 2.84 28.70
N GLU A 74 -24.97 4.07 29.12
CA GLU A 74 -25.50 4.40 30.44
C GLU A 74 -26.91 4.97 30.24
N THR A 75 -27.94 4.28 30.72
CA THR A 75 -29.31 4.80 30.76
C THR A 75 -29.69 5.14 32.19
N ALA A 76 -30.06 6.39 32.45
CA ALA A 76 -30.55 6.82 33.75
C ALA A 76 -32.01 7.27 33.64
N LEU A 77 -32.86 6.64 34.43
CA LEU A 77 -34.27 6.99 34.60
C LEU A 77 -34.44 7.65 35.96
N SER A 78 -35.03 8.84 36.00
CA SER A 78 -35.32 9.57 37.24
C SER A 78 -36.82 9.82 37.35
N ALA A 79 -37.42 9.43 38.46
CA ALA A 79 -38.81 9.75 38.78
C ALA A 79 -38.85 10.46 40.13
N GLY A 80 -39.53 11.60 40.20
CA GLY A 80 -39.69 12.39 41.41
C GLY A 80 -41.10 12.93 41.52
N ALA A 81 -41.71 12.80 42.70
CA ALA A 81 -43.04 13.33 42.99
C ALA A 81 -42.95 14.30 44.17
N SER A 82 -43.58 15.46 44.04
CA SER A 82 -43.66 16.48 45.08
C SER A 82 -45.12 16.70 45.48
N PHE A 83 -45.41 16.49 46.76
CA PHE A 83 -46.73 16.65 47.37
C PHE A 83 -46.66 17.81 48.38
N PRO A 84 -47.21 18.99 48.06
CA PRO A 84 -47.23 20.11 49.01
C PRO A 84 -48.14 19.79 50.21
N GLN A 85 -47.73 20.17 51.42
CA GLN A 85 -48.53 19.95 52.64
C GLN A 85 -49.79 20.83 52.74
N ASN A 86 -49.96 21.84 51.88
CA ASN A 86 -51.10 22.77 51.94
C ASN A 86 -51.76 22.95 50.55
N THR A 87 -53.04 22.58 50.45
CA THR A 87 -53.79 22.42 49.18
C THR A 87 -54.39 23.72 48.64
N ALA A 88 -54.20 24.85 49.32
CA ALA A 88 -54.82 26.12 48.96
C ALA A 88 -54.25 26.76 47.67
N PHE A 89 -53.00 26.48 47.29
CA PHE A 89 -52.35 27.12 46.12
C PHE A 89 -51.32 26.26 45.36
N GLY A 90 -51.23 24.94 45.58
CA GLY A 90 -50.21 24.10 44.93
C GLY A 90 -50.74 22.72 44.53
N GLY A 91 -50.71 22.41 43.23
CA GLY A 91 -51.05 21.09 42.71
C GLY A 91 -49.91 20.08 42.85
N ASN A 92 -50.24 18.79 42.94
CA ASN A 92 -49.25 17.72 42.95
C ASN A 92 -48.45 17.71 41.65
N THR A 93 -47.13 17.70 41.75
CA THR A 93 -46.26 17.65 40.57
C THR A 93 -45.49 16.33 40.55
N ALA A 94 -45.64 15.60 39.46
CA ALA A 94 -44.86 14.40 39.17
C ALA A 94 -43.95 14.71 37.98
N THR A 95 -42.67 14.37 38.14
CA THR A 95 -41.65 14.54 37.11
C THR A 95 -41.05 13.19 36.78
N VAL A 96 -40.97 12.90 35.48
CA VAL A 96 -40.30 11.72 34.95
C VAL A 96 -39.29 12.22 33.92
N GLY A 97 -38.03 11.86 34.14
CA GLY A 97 -36.92 12.19 33.27
C GLY A 97 -36.18 10.93 32.86
N GLY A 98 -35.65 10.93 31.64
CA GLY A 98 -34.80 9.85 31.15
C GLY A 98 -33.59 10.45 30.42
N SER A 99 -32.42 9.84 30.61
CA SER A 99 -31.21 10.17 29.86
C SER A 99 -30.52 8.90 29.39
N ALA A 100 -29.91 8.96 28.22
CA ALA A 100 -29.11 7.88 27.65
C ALA A 100 -27.79 8.46 27.17
N ARG A 101 -26.67 7.84 27.54
CA ARG A 101 -25.32 8.23 27.16
C ARG A 101 -24.63 7.06 26.48
N PHE A 102 -24.26 7.23 25.21
CA PHE A 102 -23.43 6.30 24.47
C PHE A 102 -21.97 6.78 24.53
N THR A 103 -21.06 5.92 24.96
CA THR A 103 -19.62 6.21 25.04
C THR A 103 -18.86 5.16 24.23
N ASP A 104 -17.98 5.63 23.34
CA ASP A 104 -17.05 4.81 22.57
C ASP A 104 -15.61 5.28 22.84
N ARG A 105 -14.75 4.38 23.34
CA ARG A 105 -13.35 4.65 23.68
C ARG A 105 -12.43 3.59 23.06
N PRO A 106 -12.06 3.73 21.76
CA PRO A 106 -11.13 2.81 21.14
C PRO A 106 -9.70 3.05 21.63
N THR A 107 -8.97 1.97 21.92
CA THR A 107 -7.53 1.99 22.18
C THR A 107 -6.79 1.46 20.95
N VAL A 108 -5.92 2.29 20.36
CA VAL A 108 -5.13 1.95 19.16
C VAL A 108 -3.66 1.81 19.54
N THR A 109 -3.06 0.65 19.24
CA THR A 109 -1.65 0.37 19.50
C THR A 109 -0.84 0.52 18.21
N TYR A 110 0.20 1.34 18.25
CA TYR A 110 1.11 1.58 17.12
C TYR A 110 2.43 0.83 17.30
N THR A 111 2.86 0.11 16.28
CA THR A 111 4.10 -0.68 16.29
C THR A 111 5.08 -0.11 15.25
N PRO A 112 6.21 0.50 15.67
CA PRO A 112 7.17 1.06 14.74
C PRO A 112 7.99 -0.05 14.06
N LEU A 113 8.09 -0.01 12.73
CA LEU A 113 8.98 -0.88 11.96
C LEU A 113 10.40 -0.29 12.04
N THR A 114 11.23 -0.84 12.92
CA THR A 114 12.57 -0.32 13.23
C THR A 114 13.62 -1.43 13.32
N GLY A 115 14.89 -1.04 13.47
CA GLY A 115 16.01 -1.96 13.66
C GLY A 115 16.52 -2.61 12.37
N ASN A 116 17.46 -3.54 12.54
CA ASN A 116 18.22 -4.12 11.43
C ASN A 116 17.35 -4.90 10.43
N ALA A 117 16.29 -5.57 10.88
CA ALA A 117 15.40 -6.32 10.00
C ALA A 117 14.68 -5.40 9.00
N PHE A 118 14.18 -4.25 9.48
CA PHE A 118 13.55 -3.24 8.64
C PHE A 118 14.54 -2.62 7.64
N VAL A 119 15.71 -2.22 8.12
CA VAL A 119 16.77 -1.64 7.27
C VAL A 119 17.23 -2.63 6.20
N LYS A 120 17.42 -3.91 6.57
CA LYS A 120 17.76 -4.98 5.63
C LYS A 120 16.66 -5.17 4.60
N ALA A 121 15.39 -5.26 5.01
CA ALA A 121 14.27 -5.43 4.09
C ALA A 121 14.17 -4.26 3.08
N LEU A 122 14.46 -3.04 3.52
CA LEU A 122 14.39 -1.84 2.68
C LEU A 122 15.56 -1.75 1.68
N MET A 123 16.75 -2.21 2.07
CA MET A 123 17.98 -2.11 1.24
C MET A 123 18.29 -3.35 0.41
N THR A 124 17.69 -4.51 0.72
CA THR A 124 17.92 -5.74 -0.05
C THR A 124 17.25 -5.64 -1.42
N PRO A 125 17.96 -5.89 -2.53
CA PRO A 125 17.37 -5.97 -3.86
C PRO A 125 16.27 -7.03 -3.94
N LEU A 126 15.26 -6.79 -4.77
CA LEU A 126 14.19 -7.76 -5.00
C LEU A 126 14.75 -9.01 -5.71
N PRO A 127 14.45 -10.23 -5.27
CA PRO A 127 14.88 -11.41 -6.02
C PRO A 127 14.29 -11.38 -7.44
N PRO A 128 15.09 -11.57 -8.52
CA PRO A 128 14.58 -11.53 -9.89
C PRO A 128 13.37 -12.44 -10.13
N GLU A 129 13.37 -13.62 -9.52
CA GLU A 129 12.27 -14.56 -9.60
C GLU A 129 10.94 -13.97 -9.11
N SER A 130 10.96 -13.15 -8.05
CA SER A 130 9.75 -12.50 -7.52
C SER A 130 9.24 -11.43 -8.49
N VAL A 131 10.15 -10.73 -9.17
CA VAL A 131 9.82 -9.74 -10.19
C VAL A 131 9.17 -10.41 -11.40
N PHE A 132 9.79 -11.47 -11.93
CA PHE A 132 9.28 -12.18 -13.10
C PHE A 132 8.02 -12.98 -12.79
N PHE A 133 7.85 -13.47 -11.57
CA PHE A 133 6.59 -14.06 -11.10
C PHE A 133 5.44 -13.03 -11.13
N THR A 134 5.72 -11.78 -10.74
CA THR A 134 4.72 -10.69 -10.82
C THR A 134 4.31 -10.40 -12.27
N VAL A 135 5.27 -10.43 -13.20
CA VAL A 135 4.97 -10.31 -14.64
C VAL A 135 4.14 -11.50 -15.13
N GLN A 136 4.48 -12.72 -14.70
CA GLN A 136 3.72 -13.93 -15.01
C GLN A 136 2.28 -13.87 -14.49
N SER A 137 2.04 -13.24 -13.33
CA SER A 137 0.70 -13.07 -12.76
C SER A 137 -0.16 -12.03 -13.48
N GLY A 138 0.31 -11.47 -14.61
CA GLY A 138 -0.45 -10.56 -15.47
C GLY A 138 -0.12 -9.08 -15.31
N TRP A 139 0.81 -8.70 -14.43
CA TRP A 139 1.24 -7.31 -14.36
C TRP A 139 2.01 -6.91 -15.62
N PRO A 140 1.89 -5.65 -16.10
CA PRO A 140 2.61 -5.20 -17.28
C PRO A 140 4.13 -5.34 -17.13
N ALA A 141 4.76 -6.12 -18.01
CA ALA A 141 6.19 -6.39 -17.97
C ALA A 141 7.02 -5.09 -18.04
N ASP A 142 6.60 -4.15 -18.89
CA ASP A 142 7.20 -2.84 -19.06
C ASP A 142 7.20 -2.02 -17.76
N GLY A 143 6.04 -1.86 -17.12
CA GLY A 143 5.91 -1.10 -15.88
C GLY A 143 6.70 -1.73 -14.72
N VAL A 144 6.59 -3.05 -14.56
CA VAL A 144 7.28 -3.79 -13.48
C VAL A 144 8.79 -3.73 -13.66
N LEU A 145 9.32 -4.02 -14.85
CA LEU A 145 10.76 -4.02 -15.10
C LEU A 145 11.34 -2.60 -15.11
N MET A 146 10.60 -1.60 -15.60
CA MET A 146 11.00 -0.19 -15.51
C MET A 146 11.17 0.26 -14.06
N ALA A 147 10.30 -0.19 -13.16
CA ALA A 147 10.38 0.15 -11.74
C ALA A 147 11.46 -0.66 -11.00
N THR A 148 11.54 -1.96 -11.26
CA THR A 148 12.29 -2.91 -10.42
C THR A 148 13.66 -3.30 -10.95
N ALA A 149 13.89 -3.33 -12.26
CA ALA A 149 15.20 -3.70 -12.82
C ALA A 149 16.09 -2.48 -12.95
N ALA A 150 17.30 -2.55 -12.39
CA ALA A 150 18.38 -1.59 -12.63
C ALA A 150 19.11 -1.89 -13.97
N SER A 151 19.27 -3.17 -14.33
CA SER A 151 19.79 -3.59 -15.63
C SER A 151 19.35 -5.00 -15.99
N ILE A 152 19.35 -5.31 -17.29
CA ILE A 152 19.13 -6.66 -17.83
C ILE A 152 20.27 -6.93 -18.83
N ASN A 153 21.05 -8.00 -18.62
CA ASN A 153 22.23 -8.37 -19.43
C ASN A 153 23.15 -7.19 -19.76
N GLY A 154 23.47 -6.37 -18.77
CA GLY A 154 24.35 -5.19 -18.90
C GLY A 154 23.69 -3.95 -19.50
N ILE A 155 22.45 -4.06 -20.01
CA ILE A 155 21.69 -2.93 -20.54
C ILE A 155 21.06 -2.18 -19.37
N LYS A 156 21.45 -0.92 -19.18
CA LYS A 156 21.08 -0.13 -18.00
C LYS A 156 19.71 0.55 -18.14
N ASN A 157 18.93 0.45 -17.09
CA ASN A 157 17.75 1.29 -16.88
C ASN A 157 18.17 2.69 -16.39
N GLN A 158 17.20 3.59 -16.22
CA GLN A 158 17.38 4.88 -15.58
C GLN A 158 18.08 4.74 -14.24
N GLU A 159 18.96 5.67 -13.91
CA GLU A 159 19.69 5.64 -12.66
C GLU A 159 19.44 6.93 -11.92
N THR A 160 18.89 6.84 -10.71
CA THR A 160 18.69 8.00 -9.86
C THR A 160 19.74 7.97 -8.76
N THR A 161 20.56 9.01 -8.73
CA THR A 161 21.58 9.22 -7.70
C THR A 161 21.38 10.59 -7.05
N HIS A 162 22.16 10.89 -6.03
CA HIS A 162 22.14 12.22 -5.39
C HIS A 162 22.55 13.35 -6.34
N THR A 163 23.32 13.05 -7.40
CA THR A 163 23.81 14.04 -8.37
C THR A 163 22.83 14.30 -9.50
N GLY A 164 21.87 13.41 -9.74
CA GLY A 164 20.85 13.57 -10.78
C GLY A 164 20.24 12.26 -11.24
N THR A 165 19.44 12.34 -12.31
CA THR A 165 18.83 11.17 -12.97
C THR A 165 19.42 11.00 -14.35
N THR A 166 20.05 9.86 -14.59
CA THR A 166 20.52 9.43 -15.91
C THR A 166 19.38 8.72 -16.64
N PRO A 167 19.09 9.09 -17.91
CA PRO A 167 18.05 8.41 -18.69
C PRO A 167 18.42 6.94 -18.95
N PRO A 168 17.42 6.07 -19.21
CA PRO A 168 17.67 4.67 -19.56
C PRO A 168 18.38 4.55 -20.92
N ASP A 169 19.13 3.47 -21.11
CA ASP A 169 19.61 3.09 -22.45
C ASP A 169 18.39 2.86 -23.37
N PRO A 170 18.33 3.42 -24.58
CA PRO A 170 17.24 3.16 -25.52
C PRO A 170 16.99 1.66 -25.77
N ARG A 171 18.03 0.84 -25.72
CA ARG A 171 17.92 -0.62 -25.81
C ARG A 171 17.16 -1.21 -24.62
N PHE A 172 17.29 -0.64 -23.43
CA PHE A 172 16.53 -1.09 -22.25
C PHE A 172 15.04 -0.87 -22.46
N VAL A 173 14.68 0.33 -22.94
CA VAL A 173 13.28 0.68 -23.26
C VAL A 173 12.72 -0.27 -24.32
N ARG A 174 13.51 -0.59 -25.34
CA ARG A 174 13.12 -1.55 -26.38
C ARG A 174 12.94 -2.97 -25.83
N VAL A 175 13.84 -3.44 -24.95
CA VAL A 175 13.73 -4.76 -24.31
C VAL A 175 12.43 -4.89 -23.54
N ILE A 176 12.09 -3.93 -22.69
CA ILE A 176 10.87 -4.00 -21.86
C ILE A 176 9.59 -3.89 -22.71
N GLU A 177 9.63 -3.13 -23.81
CA GLU A 177 8.54 -3.06 -24.79
C GLU A 177 8.32 -4.42 -25.47
N LEU A 178 9.39 -5.05 -25.97
CA LEU A 178 9.32 -6.37 -26.59
C LEU A 178 8.80 -7.42 -25.61
N LEU A 179 9.29 -7.42 -24.36
CA LEU A 179 8.79 -8.31 -23.31
C LEU A 179 7.29 -8.10 -23.07
N ARG A 180 6.80 -6.86 -23.08
CA ARG A 180 5.38 -6.54 -22.94
C ARG A 180 4.55 -7.02 -24.12
N ARG A 181 5.01 -6.84 -25.36
CA ARG A 181 4.32 -7.33 -26.56
C ARG A 181 4.26 -8.85 -26.59
N LEU A 182 5.36 -9.51 -26.26
CA LEU A 182 5.46 -10.96 -26.15
C LEU A 182 4.56 -11.51 -25.02
N GLN A 183 4.44 -10.80 -23.91
CA GLN A 183 3.49 -11.13 -22.84
C GLN A 183 2.03 -11.02 -23.32
N LEU A 184 1.69 -9.96 -24.06
CA LEU A 184 0.34 -9.72 -24.58
C LEU A 184 -0.06 -10.69 -25.70
N SER A 185 0.90 -11.20 -26.47
CA SER A 185 0.64 -12.17 -27.53
C SER A 185 0.25 -13.54 -26.98
N GLY A 186 0.53 -13.84 -25.71
CA GLY A 186 0.24 -15.14 -25.08
C GLY A 186 1.12 -16.30 -25.57
N HIS A 187 1.96 -16.07 -26.59
CA HIS A 187 2.86 -17.08 -27.17
C HIS A 187 4.23 -17.14 -26.48
N ALA A 188 4.55 -16.17 -25.61
CA ALA A 188 5.70 -16.22 -24.73
C ALA A 188 5.23 -16.25 -23.28
N SER A 189 5.67 -17.27 -22.53
CA SER A 189 5.37 -17.38 -21.10
C SER A 189 6.64 -17.35 -20.28
N PHE A 190 6.68 -16.44 -19.31
CA PHE A 190 7.65 -16.50 -18.22
C PHE A 190 7.16 -17.59 -17.26
N ARG A 191 7.92 -18.66 -17.09
CA ARG A 191 7.64 -19.72 -16.13
C ARG A 191 8.78 -19.83 -15.15
N VAL A 192 8.53 -19.43 -13.93
CA VAL A 192 9.49 -19.63 -12.84
C VAL A 192 9.43 -21.10 -12.42
N ARG A 193 10.39 -21.93 -12.85
CA ARG A 193 10.57 -23.29 -12.30
C ARG A 193 11.63 -23.25 -11.22
N HIS A 194 11.33 -23.85 -10.08
CA HIS A 194 12.33 -24.13 -9.06
C HIS A 194 12.92 -25.51 -9.30
N ASP A 195 14.25 -25.58 -9.39
CA ASP A 195 14.96 -26.85 -9.29
C ASP A 195 14.78 -27.47 -7.89
N ALA A 196 14.92 -28.79 -7.78
CA ALA A 196 14.79 -29.58 -6.55
C ALA A 196 15.75 -29.10 -5.44
N GLN A 197 16.88 -28.48 -5.81
CA GLN A 197 17.84 -27.87 -4.88
C GLN A 197 17.53 -26.41 -4.51
N LYS A 198 16.46 -25.78 -5.06
CA LYS A 198 16.12 -24.35 -4.87
C LYS A 198 17.20 -23.34 -5.32
N GLN A 199 18.22 -23.77 -6.07
CA GLN A 199 19.39 -22.94 -6.41
C GLN A 199 19.25 -22.23 -7.77
N HIS A 200 18.55 -22.83 -8.74
CA HIS A 200 18.39 -22.28 -10.07
C HIS A 200 16.91 -22.09 -10.39
N THR A 201 16.54 -20.84 -10.65
CA THR A 201 15.19 -20.46 -10.99
C THR A 201 15.17 -20.02 -12.43
N SER A 202 14.64 -20.84 -13.34
CA SER A 202 14.23 -20.30 -14.64
C SER A 202 13.50 -21.25 -15.54
N VAL A 203 12.49 -20.72 -16.23
CA VAL A 203 12.26 -20.96 -17.66
C VAL A 203 11.55 -19.75 -18.28
N LEU A 204 12.23 -18.94 -19.08
CA LEU A 204 11.52 -18.18 -20.12
C LEU A 204 11.25 -19.14 -21.28
N THR A 205 10.02 -19.65 -21.40
CA THR A 205 9.64 -20.52 -22.53
C THR A 205 8.93 -19.71 -23.59
N PHE A 206 9.50 -19.68 -24.80
CA PHE A 206 8.78 -19.26 -25.99
C PHE A 206 8.02 -20.47 -26.54
N HIS A 207 6.68 -20.44 -26.54
CA HIS A 207 5.87 -21.51 -27.12
C HIS A 207 5.88 -21.37 -28.64
N SER A 208 6.77 -22.11 -29.31
CA SER A 208 7.06 -21.97 -30.75
C SER A 208 6.04 -22.59 -31.71
N LYS A 209 4.95 -23.21 -31.21
CA LYS A 209 4.15 -24.10 -32.07
C LYS A 209 3.21 -23.37 -33.04
N GLU A 210 2.74 -22.17 -32.71
CA GLU A 210 1.89 -21.34 -33.58
C GLU A 210 2.14 -19.86 -33.29
N ILE A 211 3.29 -19.33 -33.72
CA ILE A 211 3.67 -17.92 -33.52
C ILE A 211 3.50 -17.17 -34.84
N SER A 212 2.86 -16.00 -34.82
CA SER A 212 2.82 -15.09 -35.99
C SER A 212 4.22 -14.63 -36.38
N GLU A 213 4.46 -14.38 -37.67
CA GLU A 213 5.78 -13.94 -38.17
C GLU A 213 6.30 -12.69 -37.44
N ALA A 214 5.39 -11.75 -37.12
CA ALA A 214 5.69 -10.55 -36.34
C ALA A 214 6.18 -10.88 -34.91
N THR A 215 5.50 -11.76 -34.20
CA THR A 215 5.89 -12.17 -32.84
C THR A 215 7.23 -12.92 -32.84
N GLN A 216 7.48 -13.70 -33.90
CA GLN A 216 8.76 -14.38 -34.08
C GLN A 216 9.90 -13.39 -34.34
N ALA A 217 9.66 -12.32 -35.10
CA ALA A 217 10.62 -11.24 -35.31
C ALA A 217 10.94 -10.50 -34.00
N GLU A 218 9.91 -10.17 -33.21
CA GLU A 218 10.08 -9.53 -31.89
C GLU A 218 10.87 -10.41 -30.92
N ALA A 219 10.61 -11.74 -30.91
CA ALA A 219 11.38 -12.68 -30.11
C ALA A 219 12.85 -12.78 -30.56
N ARG A 220 13.12 -12.75 -31.88
CA ARG A 220 14.49 -12.73 -32.41
C ARG A 220 15.22 -11.44 -32.02
N GLU A 221 14.56 -10.28 -32.14
CA GLU A 221 15.12 -8.99 -31.76
C GLU A 221 15.45 -8.96 -30.27
N LEU A 222 14.54 -9.44 -29.41
CA LEU A 222 14.78 -9.53 -27.97
C LEU A 222 16.00 -10.39 -27.65
N ARG A 223 16.14 -11.54 -28.30
CA ARG A 223 17.31 -12.42 -28.12
C ARG A 223 18.61 -11.73 -28.54
N GLN A 224 18.60 -11.03 -29.68
CA GLN A 224 19.77 -10.28 -30.15
C GLN A 224 20.17 -9.18 -29.18
N LEU A 225 19.20 -8.39 -28.70
CA LEU A 225 19.46 -7.31 -27.73
C LEU A 225 20.07 -7.84 -26.44
N LEU A 226 19.58 -8.98 -25.96
CA LEU A 226 20.04 -9.60 -24.72
C LEU A 226 21.27 -10.52 -24.89
N GLY A 227 21.76 -10.73 -26.12
CA GLY A 227 22.89 -11.64 -26.36
C GLY A 227 22.56 -13.11 -26.08
N LEU A 228 21.31 -13.51 -26.30
CA LEU A 228 20.82 -14.86 -26.04
C LEU A 228 21.03 -15.78 -27.24
N ASP A 229 21.29 -17.06 -26.96
CA ASP A 229 21.44 -18.11 -27.97
C ASP A 229 20.13 -18.28 -28.77
N PRO A 230 20.14 -18.11 -30.10
CA PRO A 230 18.94 -18.17 -30.93
C PRO A 230 18.28 -19.56 -30.95
N GLY A 231 19.05 -20.64 -30.71
CA GLY A 231 18.55 -22.02 -30.72
C GLY A 231 17.99 -22.48 -29.37
N SER A 232 18.23 -21.72 -28.30
CA SER A 232 17.77 -22.08 -26.96
C SER A 232 16.33 -21.62 -26.73
N THR A 233 15.51 -22.52 -26.17
CA THR A 233 14.11 -22.23 -25.79
C THR A 233 13.95 -21.98 -24.30
N GLU A 234 14.99 -22.24 -23.52
CA GLU A 234 15.04 -22.09 -22.08
C GLU A 234 16.29 -21.28 -21.72
N PHE A 235 16.11 -20.28 -20.87
CA PHE A 235 17.17 -19.39 -20.39
C PHE A 235 17.10 -19.34 -18.88
N SER A 236 18.24 -19.28 -18.20
CA SER A 236 18.39 -19.21 -16.75
C SER A 236 18.31 -17.76 -16.23
N LEU A 237 17.39 -17.45 -15.32
CA LEU A 237 17.26 -16.15 -14.67
C LEU A 237 18.20 -16.11 -13.48
N VAL A 238 19.14 -15.17 -13.49
CA VAL A 238 20.15 -15.03 -12.44
C VAL A 238 20.17 -13.60 -11.92
N PHE A 239 20.49 -13.43 -10.63
CA PHE A 239 20.73 -12.12 -10.07
C PHE A 239 22.14 -11.66 -10.41
N GLY A 240 22.27 -10.59 -11.21
CA GLY A 240 23.56 -10.09 -11.65
C GLY A 240 23.47 -8.98 -12.68
N GLY A 241 24.56 -8.23 -12.84
CA GLY A 241 24.64 -7.13 -13.82
C GLY A 241 24.79 -7.62 -15.27
N THR A 242 25.46 -8.76 -15.48
CA THR A 242 25.81 -9.31 -16.79
C THR A 242 25.64 -10.82 -16.80
N ALA A 243 25.19 -11.38 -17.92
CA ALA A 243 25.05 -12.83 -18.09
C ALA A 243 26.43 -13.48 -18.27
N ALA A 244 26.63 -14.69 -17.73
CA ALA A 244 27.89 -15.43 -17.93
C ALA A 244 27.96 -16.08 -19.32
N ASN A 245 26.80 -16.38 -19.92
CA ASN A 245 26.69 -17.04 -21.22
C ASN A 245 25.36 -16.68 -21.91
N GLY A 246 25.21 -17.05 -23.17
CA GLY A 246 23.99 -16.80 -23.96
C GLY A 246 22.75 -17.61 -23.54
N ARG A 247 22.85 -18.41 -22.47
CA ARG A 247 21.73 -19.15 -21.88
C ARG A 247 21.26 -18.52 -20.57
N GLU A 248 21.76 -17.35 -20.20
CA GLU A 248 21.40 -16.66 -18.97
C GLU A 248 20.80 -15.27 -19.23
N ILE A 249 19.79 -14.94 -18.43
CA ILE A 249 19.25 -13.59 -18.31
C ILE A 249 19.64 -13.11 -16.91
N ALA A 250 20.70 -12.31 -16.84
CA ALA A 250 21.14 -11.63 -15.64
C ALA A 250 20.34 -10.35 -15.42
N VAL A 251 19.67 -10.28 -14.28
CA VAL A 251 18.88 -9.11 -13.91
C VAL A 251 19.41 -8.55 -12.60
N LEU A 252 19.84 -7.30 -12.65
CA LEU A 252 20.15 -6.53 -11.46
C LEU A 252 18.87 -5.81 -11.06
N THR A 253 18.30 -6.16 -9.93
CA THR A 253 17.08 -5.54 -9.41
C THR A 253 17.41 -4.43 -8.42
N ARG A 254 16.42 -3.58 -8.16
CA ARG A 254 16.45 -2.49 -7.20
C ARG A 254 15.89 -2.97 -5.86
N SER A 255 16.39 -2.37 -4.79
CA SER A 255 15.75 -2.46 -3.48
C SER A 255 14.54 -1.53 -3.40
N LEU A 256 13.69 -1.75 -2.41
CA LEU A 256 12.55 -0.86 -2.15
C LEU A 256 13.02 0.59 -1.92
N LEU A 257 14.14 0.79 -1.22
CA LEU A 257 14.74 2.11 -1.03
C LEU A 257 15.03 2.80 -2.36
N HIS A 258 15.65 2.08 -3.30
CA HIS A 258 16.05 2.64 -4.58
C HIS A 258 14.83 2.92 -5.46
N ILE A 259 13.80 2.07 -5.43
CA ILE A 259 12.52 2.32 -6.10
C ILE A 259 11.89 3.61 -5.56
N MET A 260 11.76 3.74 -4.24
CA MET A 260 11.21 4.95 -3.62
C MET A 260 12.04 6.19 -3.96
N THR A 261 13.37 6.09 -3.96
CA THR A 261 14.27 7.21 -4.32
C THR A 261 14.06 7.65 -5.77
N THR A 262 13.90 6.68 -6.68
CA THR A 262 13.62 6.94 -8.10
C THR A 262 12.27 7.61 -8.30
N MET A 263 11.25 7.22 -7.53
CA MET A 263 9.94 7.88 -7.52
C MET A 263 10.04 9.30 -6.94
N ALA A 264 10.83 9.48 -5.89
CA ALA A 264 11.03 10.76 -5.22
C ALA A 264 11.70 11.81 -6.14
N ALA A 265 12.63 11.37 -6.99
CA ALA A 265 13.28 12.24 -7.97
C ALA A 265 12.31 12.75 -9.04
N GLN A 266 11.34 11.94 -9.44
CA GLN A 266 10.31 12.29 -10.42
C GLN A 266 9.15 13.11 -9.82
N ALA A 267 8.94 13.03 -8.50
CA ALA A 267 7.89 13.79 -7.83
C ALA A 267 8.14 15.30 -7.91
N THR A 268 7.20 16.07 -8.46
CA THR A 268 7.30 17.53 -8.52
C THR A 268 6.59 18.16 -7.32
N CYS A 269 7.33 18.73 -6.36
CA CYS A 269 6.72 19.51 -5.27
C CYS A 269 6.28 20.90 -5.79
N ARG A 270 4.97 21.12 -5.93
CA ARG A 270 4.42 22.43 -6.30
C ARG A 270 4.41 23.39 -5.10
N PRO A 271 4.73 24.70 -5.26
CA PRO A 271 4.86 25.65 -4.14
C PRO A 271 3.62 25.79 -3.23
N ARG A 272 2.41 25.59 -3.76
CA ARG A 272 1.16 25.65 -2.96
C ARG A 272 1.01 24.48 -1.98
N MET A 273 1.58 23.30 -2.27
CA MET A 273 1.50 22.11 -1.40
C MET A 273 2.35 22.22 -0.13
N SER A 274 3.31 23.14 -0.09
CA SER A 274 4.16 23.39 1.08
C SER A 274 3.42 24.10 2.24
N ARG A 275 2.31 24.81 1.96
CA ARG A 275 1.61 25.65 2.94
C ARG A 275 0.50 24.96 3.74
N ARG A 276 -0.12 23.88 3.23
CA ARG A 276 -1.27 23.22 3.87
C ARG A 276 -0.95 21.77 4.18
N GLY A 277 -0.32 21.49 5.33
CA GLY A 277 -0.19 20.12 5.89
C GLY A 277 0.31 19.01 4.95
N GLY A 278 0.84 19.36 3.78
CA GLY A 278 1.09 18.43 2.69
C GLY A 278 2.45 17.77 2.82
N PRO A 279 2.71 16.71 2.04
CA PRO A 279 3.96 15.95 2.11
C PRO A 279 5.22 16.78 1.80
N CYS A 280 5.09 18.01 1.29
CA CYS A 280 6.19 18.94 1.04
C CYS A 280 6.33 20.07 2.11
N ARG A 281 5.61 19.99 3.24
CA ARG A 281 5.67 21.00 4.32
C ARG A 281 6.97 20.86 5.11
N GLY A 282 7.71 21.95 5.28
CA GLY A 282 8.97 21.98 6.06
C GLY A 282 10.24 21.64 5.27
N LEU A 283 10.13 21.28 3.99
CA LEU A 283 11.27 20.92 3.15
C LEU A 283 11.95 22.18 2.57
N PRO A 284 13.30 22.27 2.56
CA PRO A 284 14.03 23.43 2.05
C PRO A 284 13.72 23.67 0.57
N ARG A 285 13.45 24.92 0.19
CA ARG A 285 13.23 25.28 -1.23
C ARG A 285 14.54 25.08 -1.98
N LYS A 286 14.61 24.08 -2.87
CA LYS A 286 15.73 23.97 -3.81
C LYS A 286 15.78 25.27 -4.64
N GLY A 287 16.85 26.05 -4.45
CA GLY A 287 17.03 27.34 -5.11
C GLY A 287 16.91 27.20 -6.62
N ARG A 288 16.24 28.17 -7.27
CA ARG A 288 16.23 28.24 -8.74
C ARG A 288 17.68 28.42 -9.21
N PRO A 289 18.16 27.64 -10.20
CA PRO A 289 19.46 27.91 -10.78
C PRO A 289 19.40 29.26 -11.52
N GLY A 290 20.32 30.16 -11.14
CA GLY A 290 20.82 31.29 -11.93
C GLY A 290 19.79 32.27 -12.52
N ARG A 291 19.55 33.39 -11.81
CA ARG A 291 19.56 34.69 -12.49
C ARG A 291 20.69 35.49 -11.88
N SER A 292 21.82 35.53 -12.57
CA SER A 292 22.80 36.59 -12.42
C SER A 292 22.11 37.93 -12.70
N ARG A 293 22.05 38.79 -11.70
CA ARG A 293 22.06 40.24 -11.84
C ARG A 293 23.08 40.66 -10.77
N GLY A 294 24.28 41.14 -11.10
CA GLY A 294 24.58 42.10 -12.14
C GLY A 294 24.19 43.47 -11.60
N TRP A 295 25.13 44.05 -10.84
CA TRP A 295 25.09 45.28 -10.04
C TRP A 295 24.28 45.22 -8.75
#